data_AF-A0A816E4T0-F1
#
_entry.id   AF-A0A816E4T0-F1
#
_cell.length_a   1.000
_cell.length_b   1.000
_cell.length_c   1.000
_cell.angle_alpha   90.00
_cell.angle_beta   90.00
_cell.angle_gamma   90.00
#
_symmetry.space_group_name_H-M   'P 1'
#
loop_
_entity.id
_entity.type
_entity.pdbx_description
1 polymer ?
#
loop_
_entity_poly.entity_id
_entity_poly.type
_entity_poly.pdbx_seq_one_letter_code
_entity_poly.pdbx_strand_id
1 'polypeptide(L)'
;EEDAEKAVVDLNNRWFDGRAVYAELSPVTDFHEACCRQYQMGDCPRGGFCNFMHLKPISKDLRKRLYQRRQKKTHGGSRSQSRDRSRSRERDRRR
;
A
#
# COMPACT_ATOMS: atom_id res chain seq x y z
N GLU A 1 -16.17 1.37 0.91
CA GLU A 1 -16.48 2.20 2.09
C GLU A 1 -16.90 1.35 3.29
N GLU A 2 -17.63 0.25 3.08
CA GLU A 2 -18.03 -0.71 4.13
C GLU A 2 -16.89 -1.19 5.07
N ASP A 3 -15.71 -1.54 4.53
CA ASP A 3 -14.56 -1.92 5.36
C ASP A 3 -14.08 -0.80 6.29
N ALA A 4 -14.20 0.46 5.86
CA ALA A 4 -13.82 1.62 6.65
C ALA A 4 -14.83 1.90 7.77
N GLU A 5 -16.13 1.81 7.46
CA GLU A 5 -17.20 1.93 8.45
C GLU A 5 -17.07 0.88 9.55
N LYS A 6 -16.86 -0.38 9.16
CA LYS A 6 -16.63 -1.48 10.11
C LYS A 6 -15.41 -1.21 11.01
N ALA A 7 -14.33 -0.67 10.45
CA ALA A 7 -13.14 -0.34 11.21
C ALA A 7 -13.37 0.79 12.22
N VAL A 8 -14.13 1.83 11.85
CA VAL A 8 -14.48 2.93 12.75
C VAL A 8 -15.27 2.44 13.97
N VAL A 9 -16.26 1.57 13.74
CA VAL A 9 -17.07 0.98 14.82
C VAL A 9 -16.23 0.10 15.75
N ASP A 10 -15.33 -0.72 15.20
CA ASP A 10 -14.45 -1.59 15.99
C ASP A 10 -13.43 -0.77 16.81
N LEU A 11 -12.79 0.22 16.18
CA LEU A 11 -11.70 0.99 16.79
C LEU A 11 -12.18 1.91 17.92
N ASN A 12 -13.37 2.51 17.81
CA ASN A 12 -13.91 3.38 18.86
C ASN A 12 -14.24 2.64 20.17
N ASN A 13 -14.26 1.30 20.16
CA ASN A 13 -14.45 0.47 21.35
C ASN A 13 -13.14 -0.09 21.92
N ARG A 14 -11.98 0.36 21.42
CA ARG A 14 -10.67 -0.22 21.75
C ARG A 14 -9.75 0.80 22.44
N TRP A 15 -8.76 0.25 23.14
CA TRP A 15 -7.74 1.00 23.85
C TRP A 15 -6.37 0.76 23.23
N PHE A 16 -5.53 1.79 23.21
CA PHE A 16 -4.16 1.75 22.74
C PHE A 16 -3.28 2.56 23.69
N ASP A 17 -2.21 1.93 24.19
CA ASP A 17 -1.24 2.58 25.10
C ASP A 17 -1.90 3.29 26.31
N GLY A 18 -2.90 2.62 26.91
CA GLY A 18 -3.65 3.15 28.06
C GLY A 18 -4.62 4.30 27.74
N ARG A 19 -4.84 4.62 26.46
CA ARG A 19 -5.79 5.66 26.02
C ARG A 19 -6.88 5.07 25.12
N ALA A 20 -8.09 5.61 25.19
CA ALA A 20 -9.16 5.25 24.26
C ALA A 20 -8.79 5.70 22.84
N VAL A 21 -9.13 4.87 21.85
CA VAL A 21 -8.91 5.18 20.43
C VAL A 21 -10.13 5.94 19.89
N TYR A 22 -9.89 7.03 19.16
CA TYR A 22 -10.91 7.78 18.46
C TYR A 22 -10.72 7.63 16.95
N ALA A 23 -11.74 7.15 16.25
CA ALA A 23 -11.73 6.92 14.81
C ALA A 23 -12.96 7.59 14.17
N GLU A 24 -12.74 8.25 13.04
CA GLU A 24 -13.77 8.87 12.20
C GLU A 24 -13.46 8.66 10.72
N LEU A 25 -14.46 8.86 9.86
CA LEU A 25 -14.28 8.79 8.41
C LEU A 25 -13.66 10.09 7.90
N SER A 26 -12.55 9.97 7.17
CA SER A 26 -11.86 11.12 6.59
C SER A 26 -12.39 11.42 5.18
N PRO A 27 -12.62 12.70 4.84
CA PRO A 27 -13.01 13.11 3.48
C PRO A 27 -11.84 13.07 2.48
N VAL A 28 -10.62 12.74 2.94
CA VAL A 28 -9.43 12.68 2.07
C VAL A 28 -9.57 11.53 1.08
N THR A 29 -9.69 11.87 -0.20
CA THR A 29 -9.78 10.92 -1.31
C THR A 29 -8.42 10.62 -1.96
N ASP A 30 -7.54 11.61 -2.06
CA ASP A 30 -6.18 11.45 -2.58
C ASP A 30 -5.11 11.98 -1.61
N PHE A 31 -4.17 11.10 -1.25
CA PHE A 31 -3.03 11.44 -0.41
C PHE A 31 -2.01 12.33 -1.12
N HIS A 32 -1.91 12.31 -2.45
CA HIS A 32 -0.94 13.14 -3.17
C HIS A 32 -1.30 14.63 -3.09
N GLU A 33 -2.59 14.94 -3.13
CA GLU A 33 -3.08 16.32 -2.99
C GLU A 33 -3.04 16.81 -1.54
N ALA A 34 -3.30 15.92 -0.58
CA ALA A 34 -3.32 16.26 0.84
C ALA A 34 -1.93 16.30 1.51
N CYS A 35 -0.89 15.75 0.87
CA CYS A 35 0.48 15.75 1.38
C CYS A 35 1.28 16.99 0.97
N CYS A 36 2.18 17.43 1.85
CA CYS A 36 3.07 18.54 1.54
C CYS A 36 4.13 18.12 0.52
N ARG A 37 4.09 18.66 -0.70
CA ARG A 37 5.10 18.40 -1.73
C ARG A 37 6.50 18.88 -1.35
N GLN A 38 6.61 20.01 -0.63
CA GLN A 38 7.91 20.53 -0.16
C GLN A 38 8.56 19.58 0.84
N TYR A 39 7.77 19.03 1.77
CA TYR A 39 8.27 18.05 2.73
C TYR A 39 8.70 16.73 2.05
N GLN A 40 7.99 16.29 1.01
CA GLN A 40 8.42 15.11 0.23
C GLN A 40 9.79 15.31 -0.45
N MET A 41 10.14 16.56 -0.78
CA MET A 41 11.40 16.90 -1.45
C MET A 41 12.57 17.09 -0.49
N GLY A 42 12.33 17.18 0.82
CA GLY A 42 13.40 17.29 1.82
C GLY A 42 12.95 18.02 3.06
N ASP A 43 12.60 19.30 2.92
CA ASP A 43 12.24 20.16 4.05
C ASP A 43 11.10 21.10 3.69
N CYS A 44 10.12 21.19 4.59
CA CYS A 44 9.08 22.22 4.52
C CYS A 44 9.44 23.37 5.48
N PRO A 45 9.64 24.60 4.99
CA PRO A 45 10.04 25.73 5.83
C PRO A 45 8.97 26.14 6.85
N ARG A 46 7.72 25.68 6.66
CA ARG A 46 6.61 25.94 7.60
C ARG A 46 6.63 25.01 8.82
N GLY A 47 7.41 23.93 8.79
CA GLY A 47 7.53 23.00 9.91
C GLY A 47 6.16 22.55 10.46
N GLY A 48 5.96 22.74 11.76
CA GLY A 48 4.70 22.41 12.46
C GLY A 48 3.50 23.30 12.12
N PHE A 49 3.69 24.39 11.37
CA PHE A 49 2.62 25.27 10.89
C PHE A 49 2.16 24.93 9.47
N CYS A 50 2.63 23.82 8.91
CA CYS A 50 2.15 23.34 7.61
C CYS A 50 0.78 22.68 7.77
N ASN A 51 -0.21 23.12 7.01
CA ASN A 51 -1.56 22.53 7.00
C ASN A 51 -1.65 21.25 6.14
N PHE A 52 -0.57 20.90 5.42
CA PHE A 52 -0.50 19.70 4.62
C PHE A 52 0.19 18.57 5.38
N MET A 53 -0.18 17.32 5.09
CA MET A 53 0.35 16.17 5.81
C MET A 53 1.85 15.95 5.54
N HIS A 54 2.63 15.80 6.59
CA HIS A 54 4.05 15.40 6.56
C HIS A 54 4.17 13.91 6.90
N LEU A 55 4.26 13.05 5.89
CA LEU A 55 4.32 11.60 6.08
C LEU A 55 5.70 11.13 6.57
N LYS A 56 5.74 10.39 7.68
CA LYS A 56 6.96 9.72 8.17
C LYS A 56 7.12 8.36 7.48
N PRO A 57 8.13 8.16 6.61
CA PRO A 57 8.30 6.89 5.92
C PRO A 57 8.70 5.78 6.90
N ILE A 58 8.12 4.60 6.72
CA ILE A 58 8.52 3.38 7.42
C ILE A 58 9.87 2.87 6.88
N SER A 59 10.60 2.12 7.70
CA SER A 59 11.86 1.50 7.25
C SER A 59 11.63 0.53 6.09
N LYS A 60 12.62 0.43 5.19
CA LYS A 60 12.54 -0.42 3.99
C LYS A 60 12.26 -1.89 4.34
N ASP A 61 12.87 -2.39 5.41
CA ASP A 61 12.66 -3.76 5.89
C ASP A 61 11.26 -4.00 6.45
N LEU A 62 10.72 -3.05 7.22
CA LEU A 62 9.36 -3.15 7.75
C LEU A 62 8.32 -3.10 6.62
N ARG A 63 8.52 -2.22 5.63
CA ARG A 63 7.70 -2.15 4.43
C ARG A 63 7.67 -3.50 3.70
N LYS A 64 8.84 -4.12 3.55
CA LYS A 64 8.98 -5.43 2.92
C LYS A 64 8.16 -6.49 3.65
N ARG A 65 8.27 -6.56 4.99
CA ARG A 65 7.54 -7.53 5.82
C ARG A 65 6.02 -7.35 5.79
N LEU A 66 5.54 -6.10 5.87
CA LEU A 66 4.10 -5.80 5.91
C LEU A 66 3.42 -6.04 4.56
N TYR A 67 4.02 -5.57 3.46
CA TYR A 67 3.34 -5.57 2.16
C TYR A 67 3.65 -6.78 1.28
N GLN A 68 4.81 -7.46 1.42
CA GLN A 68 5.09 -8.68 0.64
C GLN A 68 4.20 -9.86 1.04
N ARG A 69 3.81 -9.94 2.33
CA ARG A 69 2.88 -10.98 2.80
C ARG A 69 1.47 -10.81 2.23
N ARG A 70 1.07 -9.57 1.89
CA ARG A 70 -0.22 -9.27 1.27
C ARG A 70 -0.25 -9.67 -0.22
N GLN A 71 0.85 -9.48 -0.96
CA GLN A 71 0.93 -9.86 -2.38
C GLN A 71 1.00 -11.37 -2.64
N LYS A 72 1.56 -12.18 -1.72
CA LYS A 72 1.55 -13.64 -1.88
C LYS A 72 0.14 -14.25 -1.81
N LYS A 73 -0.80 -13.60 -1.13
CA LYS A 73 -2.19 -14.09 -1.02
C LYS A 73 -3.03 -13.84 -2.29
N THR A 74 -2.68 -12.86 -3.11
CA THR A 74 -3.46 -12.51 -4.32
C THR A 74 -3.04 -13.28 -5.58
N HIS A 75 -1.87 -13.92 -5.58
CA HIS A 75 -1.37 -14.69 -6.74
C HIS A 75 -1.61 -16.21 -6.65
N GLY A 76 -2.53 -16.66 -5.79
CA GLY A 76 -2.91 -18.08 -5.67
C GLY A 76 -3.90 -18.60 -6.71
N GLY A 77 -4.20 -17.82 -7.78
CA GLY A 77 -5.10 -18.21 -8.85
C GLY A 77 -4.34 -18.71 -10.08
N SER A 78 -4.31 -20.03 -10.27
CA SER A 78 -4.14 -20.76 -11.53
C SER A 78 -3.22 -20.13 -12.59
N ARG A 79 -1.91 -20.36 -12.50
CA ARG A 79 -1.02 -20.34 -13.67
C ARG A 79 -0.70 -21.78 -14.05
N SER A 80 -1.62 -22.41 -14.78
CA SER A 80 -1.31 -23.59 -15.59
C SER A 80 -0.18 -23.19 -16.55
N GLN A 81 1.04 -23.55 -16.17
CA GLN A 81 2.25 -23.26 -16.92
C GLN A 81 2.26 -24.20 -18.13
N SER A 82 1.60 -23.80 -19.21
CA SER A 82 1.70 -24.42 -20.54
C SER A 82 3.13 -24.26 -21.06
N ARG A 83 4.00 -25.18 -20.63
CA ARG A 83 5.34 -25.39 -21.19
C ARG A 83 5.19 -26.16 -22.50
N ASP A 84 4.72 -25.51 -23.56
CA ASP A 84 4.91 -26.00 -24.93
C ASP A 84 4.97 -24.84 -25.91
N ARG A 85 6.17 -24.25 -26.08
CA ARG A 85 6.45 -23.27 -27.15
C ARG A 85 7.92 -23.26 -27.61
N SER A 86 8.59 -24.41 -27.67
CA SER A 86 9.99 -24.42 -28.14
C SER A 86 10.47 -25.71 -28.80
N ARG A 87 9.69 -26.31 -29.71
CA ARG A 87 10.22 -27.37 -30.62
C ARG A 87 9.82 -27.27 -32.10
N SER A 88 9.25 -26.15 -32.57
CA SER A 88 8.82 -26.02 -33.98
C SER A 88 9.75 -25.19 -34.88
N ARG A 89 11.02 -24.99 -34.51
CA ARG A 89 12.00 -24.23 -35.33
C ARG A 89 13.04 -25.07 -36.07
N GLU A 90 12.88 -26.40 -36.14
CA GLU A 90 13.91 -27.28 -36.68
C GLU A 90 13.58 -27.97 -38.03
N ARG A 91 12.42 -27.68 -38.65
CA ARG A 91 12.00 -28.38 -39.88
C ARG A 91 12.05 -27.58 -41.18
N ASP A 92 12.62 -26.38 -41.17
CA ASP A 92 12.63 -25.47 -42.34
C ASP A 92 14.04 -25.14 -42.87
N ARG A 93 15.01 -26.06 -42.70
CA ARG A 93 16.39 -25.92 -43.23
C ARG A 93 16.91 -27.12 -44.01
N ARG A 94 16.01 -28.00 -44.49
CA ARG A 94 16.39 -29.12 -45.37
C ARG A 94 15.52 -29.17 -46.63
N ARG A 95 15.55 -28.08 -47.39
CA ARG A 95 15.26 -28.09 -48.82
C ARG A 95 16.32 -27.27 -49.54
#